data_AF-A0A832Q926-F1
#
_entry.id   AF-A0A832Q926-F1
#
_cell.length_a   1.000
_cell.length_b   1.000
_cell.length_c   1.000
_cell.angle_alpha   90.00
_cell.angle_beta   90.00
_cell.angle_gamma   90.00
#
_symmetry.space_group_name_H-M   'P 1'
#
loop_
_entity.id
_entity.type
_entity.pdbx_description
1 polymer ?
#
loop_
_entity_poly.entity_id
_entity_poly.type
_entity_poly.pdbx_seq_one_letter_code
_entity_poly.pdbx_strand_id
1 'polypeptide(L)'
;MGGYLGQVLVKLGLVSEQDLAQALSDQLDIPLVPAAAYPEELLLMEGLSREFLYNNLVVPLSLQADVCHFAAATPQDPFVAKALSLATGREVVLALGLESDIAATLQRYEAGAEEEVDDEAAAELAGGDEFVEHLRDLASEAPVIRLVNQIIHRALDLGASDIHIEPFDDGLHLRYRVDGIIQDVNDPPPAAMGAAIASRIKLLAHLNIAERRLPQDGRIMTRVKGHELDLRVSTVPTVHGESIVMRVLDRQNIRFSLESMGFSPDILEAYTTLLHRPHGVLLLTGPTGSGKTTTLYTTLKQLATPEVNVCT
;
A
#
# COMPACT_ATOMS: atom_id res chain seq x y z
N MET A 1 -3.58 -11.91 -9.55
CA MET A 1 -4.64 -11.65 -8.55
C MET A 1 -4.06 -11.86 -7.17
N GLY A 2 -4.06 -10.82 -6.34
CA GLY A 2 -3.75 -10.93 -4.92
C GLY A 2 -5.01 -10.74 -4.09
N GLY A 3 -5.07 -11.35 -2.91
CA GLY A 3 -6.22 -11.33 -2.02
C GLY A 3 -6.46 -12.69 -1.37
N TYR A 4 -7.46 -12.78 -0.49
CA TYR A 4 -7.90 -14.06 0.07
C TYR A 4 -8.44 -14.95 -1.05
N LEU A 5 -8.18 -16.26 -0.97
CA LEU A 5 -8.56 -17.23 -1.99
C LEU A 5 -10.04 -17.12 -2.38
N GLY A 6 -10.93 -17.00 -1.40
CA GLY A 6 -12.37 -16.84 -1.62
C GLY A 6 -12.73 -15.62 -2.48
N GLN A 7 -12.18 -14.44 -2.16
CA GLN A 7 -12.43 -13.21 -2.92
C GLN A 7 -11.94 -13.31 -4.38
N VAL A 8 -10.84 -14.05 -4.60
CA VAL A 8 -10.33 -14.31 -5.95
C VAL A 8 -11.30 -15.23 -6.72
N LEU A 9 -11.85 -16.26 -6.08
CA LEU A 9 -12.83 -17.16 -6.70
C LEU A 9 -14.14 -16.45 -7.06
N VAL A 10 -14.62 -15.52 -6.23
CA VAL A 10 -15.79 -14.68 -6.51
C VAL A 10 -15.53 -13.76 -7.70
N LYS A 11 -14.38 -13.08 -7.74
CA LYS A 11 -13.99 -12.21 -8.87
C LYS A 11 -13.82 -12.95 -10.19
N LEU A 12 -13.49 -14.24 -10.13
CA LEU A 12 -13.41 -15.12 -11.30
C LEU A 12 -14.77 -15.72 -11.70
N GLY A 13 -15.85 -15.44 -10.95
CA GLY A 13 -17.19 -15.98 -11.19
C GLY A 13 -17.30 -17.49 -10.92
N LEU A 14 -16.35 -18.06 -10.18
CA LEU A 14 -16.32 -19.50 -9.88
C LEU A 14 -17.15 -19.88 -8.65
N VAL A 15 -17.39 -18.92 -7.76
CA VAL A 15 -18.19 -19.08 -6.53
C VAL A 15 -19.02 -17.81 -6.36
N SER A 16 -20.26 -17.95 -5.90
CA SER A 16 -21.08 -16.76 -5.58
C SER A 16 -20.61 -16.13 -4.28
N GLU A 17 -20.84 -14.83 -4.12
CA GLU A 17 -20.52 -14.13 -2.87
C GLU A 17 -21.26 -14.72 -1.66
N GLN A 18 -22.52 -15.13 -1.87
CA GLN A 18 -23.35 -15.81 -0.88
C GLN A 18 -22.73 -17.14 -0.42
N ASP A 19 -22.28 -17.97 -1.36
CA ASP A 19 -21.68 -19.28 -1.04
C ASP A 19 -20.36 -19.12 -0.30
N LEU A 20 -19.55 -18.12 -0.68
CA LEU A 20 -18.32 -17.78 0.03
C LEU A 20 -18.62 -17.32 1.46
N ALA A 21 -19.58 -16.42 1.63
CA ALA A 21 -19.98 -15.90 2.93
C ALA A 21 -20.51 -17.00 3.84
N GLN A 22 -21.33 -17.92 3.32
CA GLN A 22 -21.82 -19.06 4.09
C GLN A 22 -20.66 -19.98 4.53
N ALA A 23 -19.73 -20.28 3.61
CA ALA A 23 -18.56 -21.11 3.95
C ALA A 23 -17.67 -20.46 5.02
N LEU A 24 -17.49 -19.14 4.97
CA LEU A 24 -16.74 -18.39 5.98
C LEU A 24 -17.47 -18.33 7.33
N SER A 25 -18.79 -18.20 7.32
CA SER A 25 -19.61 -18.24 8.53
C SER A 25 -19.42 -19.57 9.25
N ASP A 26 -19.55 -20.69 8.52
CA ASP A 26 -19.37 -22.04 9.08
C ASP A 26 -17.93 -22.28 9.56
N GLN A 27 -16.93 -21.79 8.82
CA GLN A 27 -15.52 -21.99 9.14
C GLN A 27 -15.06 -21.19 10.38
N LEU A 28 -15.55 -19.96 10.51
CA LEU A 28 -15.12 -19.02 11.56
C LEU A 28 -16.00 -19.06 12.81
N ASP A 29 -17.15 -19.75 12.74
CA ASP A 29 -18.19 -19.73 13.77
C ASP A 29 -18.69 -18.30 14.06
N ILE A 30 -18.83 -17.51 12.98
CA ILE A 30 -19.31 -16.12 13.02
C ILE A 30 -20.63 -16.03 12.23
N PRO A 31 -21.71 -15.48 12.78
CA PRO A 31 -23.00 -15.44 12.09
C PRO A 31 -22.97 -14.56 10.83
N LEU A 32 -23.56 -15.06 9.74
CA LEU A 32 -23.85 -14.28 8.53
C LEU A 32 -25.16 -13.50 8.70
N VAL A 33 -25.10 -12.19 8.48
CA VAL A 33 -26.25 -11.28 8.59
C VAL A 33 -26.68 -10.82 7.21
N PRO A 34 -27.97 -11.02 6.82
CA PRO A 34 -28.48 -10.57 5.53
C PRO A 34 -28.72 -9.05 5.50
N ALA A 35 -28.68 -8.44 4.32
CA ALA A 35 -28.98 -7.01 4.12
C ALA A 35 -30.31 -6.54 4.77
N ALA A 36 -31.33 -7.41 4.83
CA ALA A 36 -32.61 -7.09 5.43
C ALA A 36 -32.55 -6.80 6.95
N ALA A 37 -31.47 -7.20 7.61
CA ALA A 37 -31.23 -6.90 9.02
C ALA A 37 -30.41 -5.61 9.23
N TYR A 38 -30.02 -4.92 8.15
CA TYR A 38 -29.28 -3.67 8.25
C TYR A 38 -30.27 -2.54 8.54
N PRO A 39 -29.90 -1.55 9.36
CA PRO A 39 -30.81 -0.48 9.72
C PRO A 39 -31.19 0.35 8.48
N GLU A 40 -32.47 0.69 8.37
CA GLU A 40 -32.97 1.57 7.31
C GLU A 40 -32.45 3.00 7.51
N GLU A 41 -32.43 3.47 8.76
CA GLU A 41 -31.84 4.73 9.19
C GLU A 41 -30.33 4.61 9.41
N LEU A 42 -29.58 5.65 9.01
CA LEU A 42 -28.13 5.68 9.17
C LEU A 42 -27.77 5.85 10.65
N LEU A 43 -27.06 4.88 11.20
CA LEU A 43 -26.57 4.92 12.57
C LEU A 43 -25.24 5.68 12.61
N LEU A 44 -25.30 6.93 13.06
CA LEU A 44 -24.12 7.77 13.26
C LEU A 44 -23.67 7.67 14.72
N MET A 45 -22.36 7.56 14.93
CA MET A 45 -21.76 7.61 16.25
C MET A 45 -20.61 8.61 16.25
N GLU A 46 -20.59 9.49 17.24
CA GLU A 46 -19.42 10.33 17.53
C GLU A 46 -18.18 9.45 17.74
N GLY A 47 -17.12 9.69 16.97
CA GLY A 47 -15.88 8.90 17.01
C GLY A 47 -15.74 7.84 15.90
N LEU A 48 -16.82 7.51 15.18
CA LEU A 48 -16.79 6.60 14.03
C LEU A 48 -16.96 7.38 12.72
N SER A 49 -15.87 7.53 11.97
CA SER A 49 -15.92 8.22 10.68
C SER A 49 -16.56 7.35 9.60
N ARG A 50 -17.40 7.96 8.75
CA ARG A 50 -17.99 7.29 7.58
C ARG A 50 -16.91 6.71 6.65
N GLU A 51 -15.78 7.40 6.57
CA GLU A 51 -14.61 6.96 5.81
C GLU A 51 -13.94 5.69 6.40
N PHE A 52 -13.88 5.54 7.73
CA PHE A 52 -13.41 4.31 8.36
C PHE A 52 -14.32 3.13 8.01
N LEU A 53 -15.63 3.33 8.09
CA LEU A 53 -16.64 2.33 7.74
C LEU A 53 -16.48 1.87 6.29
N TYR A 54 -16.28 2.81 5.36
CA TYR A 54 -16.03 2.55 3.93
C TYR A 54 -14.74 1.76 3.68
N ASN A 55 -13.62 2.19 4.24
CA ASN A 55 -12.32 1.57 3.95
C ASN A 55 -12.17 0.16 4.56
N ASN A 56 -12.85 -0.09 5.69
CA ASN A 56 -12.78 -1.39 6.36
C ASN A 56 -13.96 -2.30 6.00
N LEU A 57 -14.88 -1.84 5.13
CA LEU A 57 -16.11 -2.55 4.76
C LEU A 57 -16.87 -3.04 6.00
N VAL A 58 -17.25 -2.08 6.84
CA VAL A 58 -18.00 -2.31 8.08
C VAL A 58 -19.21 -1.40 8.12
N VAL A 59 -20.35 -1.93 8.56
CA VAL A 59 -21.59 -1.16 8.80
C VAL A 59 -22.07 -1.37 10.24
N PRO A 60 -22.44 -0.31 10.96
CA PRO A 60 -23.12 -0.45 12.25
C PRO A 60 -24.52 -1.03 12.06
N LEU A 61 -24.84 -2.05 12.84
CA LEU A 61 -26.17 -2.69 12.89
C LEU A 61 -26.99 -2.19 14.09
N SER A 62 -26.33 -1.99 15.22
CA SER A 62 -26.96 -1.52 16.46
C SER A 62 -25.90 -0.87 17.36
N LEU A 63 -26.23 0.30 17.91
CA LEU A 63 -25.35 1.10 18.76
C LEU A 63 -25.96 1.22 20.16
N GLN A 64 -25.78 0.21 21.02
CA GLN A 64 -26.28 0.26 22.41
C GLN A 64 -25.20 0.77 23.36
N ALA A 65 -25.59 1.13 24.59
CA ALA A 65 -24.70 1.76 25.57
C ALA A 65 -23.47 0.89 25.94
N ASP A 66 -23.64 -0.42 26.02
CA ASP A 66 -22.59 -1.35 26.47
C ASP A 66 -21.98 -2.16 25.31
N VAL A 67 -22.80 -2.53 24.32
CA VAL A 67 -22.41 -3.40 23.20
C VAL A 67 -22.83 -2.79 21.87
N CYS A 68 -21.93 -2.77 20.90
CA CYS A 68 -22.19 -2.34 19.52
C CYS A 68 -22.03 -3.51 18.55
N HIS A 69 -23.03 -3.69 17.69
CA HIS A 69 -23.04 -4.74 16.67
C HIS A 69 -22.71 -4.14 15.31
N PHE A 70 -21.84 -4.80 14.56
CA PHE A 70 -21.47 -4.40 13.21
C PHE A 70 -21.48 -5.59 12.25
N ALA A 71 -21.84 -5.36 10.99
CA ALA A 71 -21.56 -6.26 9.89
C ALA A 71 -20.22 -5.89 9.26
N ALA A 72 -19.36 -6.87 8.99
CA ALA A 72 -18.07 -6.68 8.36
C ALA A 72 -17.84 -7.71 7.25
N ALA A 73 -17.16 -7.30 6.17
CA ALA A 73 -16.75 -8.24 5.11
C ALA A 73 -15.62 -9.18 5.58
N THR A 74 -14.81 -8.74 6.53
CA THR A 74 -13.68 -9.51 7.11
C THR A 74 -13.66 -9.39 8.65
N PRO A 75 -14.64 -9.97 9.37
CA PRO A 75 -14.78 -9.84 10.82
C PRO A 75 -13.63 -10.51 11.61
N GLN A 76 -12.89 -11.43 11.00
CA GLN A 76 -11.71 -12.07 11.58
C GLN A 76 -10.47 -11.17 11.61
N ASP A 77 -10.51 -9.98 11.00
CA ASP A 77 -9.40 -9.04 11.06
C ASP A 77 -9.29 -8.43 12.48
N PRO A 78 -8.21 -8.73 13.23
CA PRO A 78 -8.05 -8.23 14.59
C PRO A 78 -7.90 -6.70 14.65
N PHE A 79 -7.51 -6.04 13.56
CA PHE A 79 -7.44 -4.58 13.49
C PHE A 79 -8.84 -3.95 13.57
N VAL A 80 -9.80 -4.48 12.81
CA VAL A 80 -11.15 -3.91 12.70
C VAL A 80 -11.87 -3.96 14.04
N ALA A 81 -11.89 -5.12 14.71
CA ALA A 81 -12.53 -5.27 16.01
C ALA A 81 -11.94 -4.33 17.07
N LYS A 82 -10.61 -4.21 17.10
CA LYS A 82 -9.90 -3.37 18.06
C LYS A 82 -10.12 -1.87 17.78
N ALA A 83 -10.09 -1.46 16.51
CA ALA A 83 -10.33 -0.08 16.11
C ALA A 83 -11.76 0.36 16.44
N LEU A 84 -12.76 -0.49 16.16
CA LEU A 84 -14.15 -0.23 16.53
C LEU A 84 -14.34 -0.14 18.04
N SER A 85 -13.75 -1.05 18.82
CA SER A 85 -13.87 -1.03 20.28
C SER A 85 -13.24 0.23 20.88
N LEU A 86 -12.09 0.66 20.35
CA LEU A 86 -11.45 1.91 20.75
C LEU A 86 -12.28 3.15 20.38
N ALA A 87 -12.82 3.19 19.17
CA ALA A 87 -13.62 4.31 18.67
C ALA A 87 -14.96 4.45 19.40
N THR A 88 -15.61 3.32 19.68
CA THR A 88 -16.92 3.29 20.36
C THR A 88 -16.81 3.40 21.88
N GLY A 89 -15.65 3.06 22.45
CA GLY A 89 -15.46 2.89 23.90
C GLY A 89 -16.27 1.73 24.49
N ARG A 90 -16.73 0.80 23.64
CA ARG A 90 -17.71 -0.25 23.98
C ARG A 90 -17.24 -1.62 23.57
N GLU A 91 -17.95 -2.65 24.04
CA GLU A 91 -17.78 -4.00 23.53
C GLU A 91 -18.30 -4.05 22.08
N VAL A 92 -17.54 -4.70 21.20
CA VAL A 92 -17.87 -4.80 19.77
C VAL A 92 -18.09 -6.24 19.39
N VAL A 93 -19.26 -6.50 18.80
CA VAL A 93 -19.62 -7.80 18.24
C VAL A 93 -19.68 -7.67 16.73
N LEU A 94 -18.81 -8.41 16.05
CA LEU A 94 -18.74 -8.46 14.59
C LEU A 94 -19.52 -9.66 14.06
N ALA A 95 -20.33 -9.41 13.04
CA ALA A 95 -20.99 -10.42 12.24
C ALA A 95 -20.48 -10.34 10.79
N LEU A 96 -20.56 -11.46 10.06
CA LEU A 96 -20.19 -11.50 8.65
C LEU A 96 -21.30 -10.86 7.81
N GLY A 97 -20.94 -10.01 6.85
CA GLY A 97 -21.86 -9.49 5.84
C GLY A 97 -21.29 -9.66 4.44
N LEU A 98 -22.16 -9.60 3.43
CA LEU A 98 -21.70 -9.57 2.04
C LEU A 98 -21.01 -8.23 1.77
N GLU A 99 -19.89 -8.26 1.06
CA GLU A 99 -19.16 -7.07 0.62
C GLU A 99 -20.06 -6.17 -0.22
N SER A 100 -20.90 -6.74 -1.10
CA SER A 100 -21.87 -6.00 -1.91
C SER A 100 -22.96 -5.30 -1.08
N ASP A 101 -23.55 -5.98 -0.10
CA ASP A 101 -24.59 -5.41 0.78
C ASP A 101 -24.04 -4.30 1.67
N ILE A 102 -22.84 -4.51 2.21
CA ILE A 102 -22.12 -3.52 3.01
C ILE A 102 -21.78 -2.29 2.15
N ALA A 103 -21.21 -2.49 0.96
CA ALA A 103 -20.87 -1.39 0.06
C ALA A 103 -22.11 -0.59 -0.36
N ALA A 104 -23.20 -1.25 -0.72
CA ALA A 104 -24.46 -0.60 -1.07
C ALA A 104 -25.05 0.21 0.10
N THR A 105 -24.90 -0.29 1.33
CA THR A 105 -25.34 0.43 2.52
C THR A 105 -24.46 1.65 2.80
N LEU A 106 -23.13 1.52 2.70
CA LEU A 106 -22.20 2.63 2.92
C LEU A 106 -22.33 3.72 1.87
N GLN A 107 -22.69 3.38 0.63
CA GLN A 107 -23.03 4.38 -0.40
C GLN A 107 -24.22 5.25 0.02
N ARG A 108 -25.20 4.72 0.78
CA ARG A 108 -26.29 5.52 1.36
C ARG A 108 -25.81 6.46 2.46
N TYR A 109 -24.80 6.06 3.25
CA TYR A 109 -24.16 6.93 4.24
C TYR A 109 -23.44 8.14 3.60
N GLU A 110 -22.93 7.98 2.39
CA GLU A 110 -22.30 9.06 1.62
C GLU A 110 -23.36 9.99 1.00
N ALA A 111 -24.40 9.43 0.37
CA ALA A 111 -25.46 10.22 -0.26
C ALA A 111 -26.25 11.11 0.73
N GLY A 112 -26.44 10.65 1.97
CA GLY A 112 -27.05 11.45 3.03
C GLY A 112 -26.16 12.59 3.55
N ALA A 113 -24.88 12.67 3.15
CA ALA A 113 -23.97 13.75 3.54
C ALA A 113 -24.13 15.01 2.66
N GLU A 114 -24.51 14.85 1.40
CA GLU A 114 -24.59 15.97 0.44
C GLU A 114 -25.78 16.91 0.71
N GLU A 115 -26.78 16.48 1.50
CA GLU A 115 -27.95 17.29 1.86
C GLU A 115 -27.78 18.08 3.18
N GLU A 116 -26.77 17.79 4.01
CA GLU A 116 -26.59 18.42 5.34
C GLU A 116 -25.41 19.41 5.43
N VAL A 117 -24.71 19.71 4.33
CA VAL A 117 -23.65 20.75 4.31
C VAL A 117 -24.24 22.10 3.89
N ASP A 118 -25.21 22.60 4.66
CA ASP A 118 -25.42 24.03 4.81
C ASP A 118 -25.77 24.32 6.28
N ASP A 119 -25.09 25.32 6.83
CA ASP A 119 -25.20 25.89 8.17
C ASP A 119 -24.61 25.16 9.40
N GLU A 120 -23.63 25.87 9.99
CA GLU A 120 -23.36 25.99 11.44
C GLU A 120 -22.81 24.77 12.21
N ALA A 121 -21.47 24.63 12.26
CA ALA A 121 -20.74 24.32 13.51
C ALA A 121 -19.22 24.37 13.33
N ALA A 122 -18.68 25.58 13.21
CA ALA A 122 -17.27 25.85 13.45
C ALA A 122 -17.12 26.54 14.82
N ALA A 123 -17.34 25.82 15.91
CA ALA A 123 -16.92 26.26 17.24
C ALA A 123 -16.93 25.09 18.23
N GLU A 124 -15.92 25.09 19.09
CA GLU A 124 -15.77 24.30 20.33
C GLU A 124 -15.35 22.84 20.19
N LEU A 125 -14.06 22.58 20.48
CA LEU A 125 -13.67 21.88 21.72
C LEU A 125 -12.14 21.80 21.81
N ALA A 126 -11.57 22.69 22.61
CA ALA A 126 -10.21 22.58 23.12
C ALA A 126 -10.25 21.79 24.43
N GLY A 127 -9.51 20.67 24.50
CA GLY A 127 -9.28 19.95 25.75
C GLY A 127 -8.98 18.46 25.56
N GLY A 128 -7.72 18.12 25.29
CA GLY A 128 -7.24 16.73 25.33
C GLY A 128 -6.07 16.45 24.38
N ASP A 129 -4.96 17.20 24.50
CA ASP A 129 -3.87 17.20 23.51
C ASP A 129 -3.35 15.80 23.13
N GLU A 130 -3.19 14.87 24.07
CA GLU A 130 -2.62 13.53 23.73
C GLU A 130 -3.61 12.57 23.06
N PHE A 131 -4.90 12.59 23.41
CA PHE A 131 -5.91 11.68 22.84
C PHE A 131 -6.45 12.21 21.51
N VAL A 132 -6.54 13.54 21.37
CA VAL A 132 -6.93 14.22 20.13
C VAL A 132 -5.80 14.14 19.08
N GLU A 133 -4.53 14.20 19.48
CA GLU A 133 -3.41 13.90 18.57
C GLU A 133 -3.43 12.43 18.11
N HIS A 134 -3.64 11.47 19.01
CA HIS A 134 -3.69 10.04 18.64
C HIS A 134 -4.90 9.70 17.75
N LEU A 135 -6.05 10.31 17.98
CA LEU A 135 -7.24 10.16 17.12
C LEU A 135 -7.08 10.89 15.77
N ARG A 136 -6.39 12.03 15.74
CA ARG A 136 -5.99 12.69 14.50
C ARG A 136 -5.01 11.84 13.71
N ASP A 137 -4.04 11.19 14.37
CA ASP A 137 -3.09 10.29 13.73
C ASP A 137 -3.80 9.08 13.12
N LEU A 138 -4.73 8.44 13.85
CA LEU A 138 -5.53 7.30 13.34
C LEU A 138 -6.50 7.69 12.21
N ALA A 139 -7.12 8.87 12.27
CA ALA A 139 -8.00 9.37 11.21
C ALA A 139 -7.25 9.88 9.98
N SER A 140 -6.04 10.44 10.16
CA SER A 140 -5.16 10.86 9.05
C SER A 140 -4.38 9.69 8.45
N GLU A 141 -4.26 8.56 9.14
CA GLU A 141 -3.64 7.35 8.62
C GLU A 141 -4.35 6.80 7.37
N ALA A 142 -5.69 6.77 7.27
CA ALA A 142 -6.36 6.20 6.09
C ALA A 142 -6.10 6.99 4.78
N PRO A 143 -6.25 8.33 4.72
CA PRO A 143 -5.83 9.13 3.56
C PRO A 143 -4.34 9.01 3.27
N VAL A 144 -3.49 8.99 4.30
CA VAL A 144 -2.03 8.88 4.15
C VAL A 144 -1.63 7.50 3.63
N ILE A 145 -2.28 6.43 4.07
CA ILE A 145 -2.07 5.06 3.56
C ILE A 145 -2.42 5.01 2.07
N ARG A 146 -3.58 5.54 1.67
CA ARG A 146 -3.98 5.59 0.25
C ARG A 146 -2.99 6.41 -0.56
N LEU A 147 -2.58 7.57 -0.06
CA LEU A 147 -1.63 8.44 -0.72
C LEU A 147 -0.26 7.75 -0.91
N VAL A 148 0.30 7.12 0.14
CA VAL A 148 1.57 6.40 0.05
C VAL A 148 1.46 5.24 -0.95
N ASN A 149 0.36 4.48 -0.93
CA ASN A 149 0.12 3.43 -1.92
C ASN A 149 0.04 4.00 -3.35
N GLN A 150 -0.66 5.12 -3.56
CA GLN A 150 -0.74 5.81 -4.85
C GLN A 150 0.64 6.30 -5.32
N ILE A 151 1.46 6.86 -4.43
CA ILE A 151 2.83 7.29 -4.73
C ILE A 151 3.67 6.12 -5.24
N ILE A 152 3.61 4.97 -4.56
CA ILE A 152 4.34 3.75 -4.93
C ILE A 152 3.80 3.20 -6.27
N HIS A 153 2.48 3.12 -6.42
CA HIS A 153 1.84 2.62 -7.65
C HIS A 153 2.19 3.48 -8.87
N ARG A 154 2.19 4.81 -8.70
CA ARG A 154 2.54 5.75 -9.78
C ARG A 154 4.01 5.60 -10.20
N ALA A 155 4.91 5.28 -9.27
CA ALA A 155 6.31 4.98 -9.62
C ALA A 155 6.41 3.77 -10.56
N LEU A 156 5.61 2.72 -10.32
CA LEU A 156 5.54 1.56 -11.21
C LEU A 156 4.96 1.94 -12.58
N ASP A 157 3.86 2.69 -12.61
CA ASP A 157 3.20 3.11 -13.85
C ASP A 157 4.10 4.00 -14.72
N LEU A 158 4.97 4.80 -14.10
CA LEU A 158 5.98 5.63 -14.77
C LEU A 158 7.28 4.89 -15.11
N GLY A 159 7.49 3.67 -14.60
CA GLY A 159 8.78 2.98 -14.71
C GLY A 159 9.92 3.71 -13.97
N ALA A 160 9.62 4.37 -12.85
CA ALA A 160 10.58 5.17 -12.11
C ALA A 160 11.61 4.31 -11.34
N SER A 161 12.88 4.72 -11.33
CA SER A 161 13.96 4.07 -10.58
C SER A 161 14.04 4.52 -9.12
N ASP A 162 13.64 5.76 -8.84
CA ASP A 162 13.67 6.34 -7.50
C ASP A 162 12.43 7.24 -7.28
N ILE A 163 11.92 7.25 -6.06
CA ILE A 163 10.88 8.16 -5.57
C ILE A 163 11.54 9.06 -4.53
N HIS A 164 11.36 10.37 -4.67
CA HIS A 164 11.88 11.38 -3.76
C HIS A 164 10.72 12.12 -3.11
N ILE A 165 10.71 12.17 -1.77
CA ILE A 165 9.74 12.93 -0.97
C ILE A 165 10.55 13.84 -0.05
N GLU A 166 10.53 15.13 -0.31
CA GLU A 166 11.45 16.08 0.32
C GLU A 166 10.69 17.31 0.82
N PRO A 167 10.74 17.60 2.13
CA PRO A 167 10.20 18.85 2.65
C PRO A 167 11.20 19.99 2.41
N PHE A 168 10.69 21.08 1.85
CA PHE A 168 11.36 22.36 1.65
C PHE A 168 10.61 23.48 2.39
N ASP A 169 11.11 24.71 2.29
CA ASP A 169 10.49 25.91 2.85
C ASP A 169 9.18 26.29 2.14
N ASP A 170 9.09 26.01 0.84
CA ASP A 170 7.94 26.28 -0.01
C ASP A 170 6.89 25.14 -0.03
N GLY A 171 7.19 23.99 0.56
CA GLY A 171 6.24 22.89 0.73
C GLY A 171 6.88 21.50 0.63
N LEU A 172 6.04 20.49 0.37
CA LEU A 172 6.49 19.13 0.15
C LEU A 172 6.71 18.91 -1.36
N HIS A 173 7.91 18.47 -1.73
CA HIS A 173 8.23 18.11 -3.10
C HIS A 173 8.15 16.60 -3.26
N LEU A 174 7.39 16.15 -4.26
CA LEU A 174 7.32 14.74 -4.68
C LEU A 174 7.89 14.63 -6.08
N ARG A 175 8.93 13.81 -6.25
CA ARG A 175 9.65 13.69 -7.52
C ARG A 175 9.91 12.22 -7.87
N TYR A 176 9.87 11.92 -9.16
CA TYR A 176 10.20 10.59 -9.67
C TYR A 176 11.44 10.67 -10.56
N ARG A 177 12.35 9.71 -10.42
CA ARG A 177 13.43 9.53 -11.39
C ARG A 177 12.98 8.55 -12.45
N VAL A 178 12.75 9.03 -13.67
CA VAL A 178 12.37 8.20 -14.83
C VAL A 178 13.46 8.33 -15.88
N ASP A 179 13.98 7.20 -16.36
CA ASP A 179 15.09 7.15 -17.33
C ASP A 179 16.31 8.01 -16.93
N GLY A 180 16.58 8.08 -15.63
CA GLY A 180 17.70 8.85 -15.06
C GLY A 180 17.39 10.33 -14.79
N ILE A 181 16.28 10.86 -15.30
CA ILE A 181 15.87 12.27 -15.19
C ILE A 181 14.88 12.43 -14.03
N ILE A 182 15.09 13.44 -13.18
CA ILE A 182 14.16 13.78 -12.10
C ILE A 182 13.00 14.60 -12.69
N GLN A 183 11.77 14.20 -12.37
CA GLN A 183 10.54 14.85 -12.78
C GLN A 183 9.73 15.24 -11.54
N ASP A 184 9.37 16.51 -11.43
CA ASP A 184 8.52 17.03 -10.36
C ASP A 184 7.05 16.69 -10.60
N VAL A 185 6.33 16.40 -9.51
CA VAL A 185 4.87 16.28 -9.54
C VAL A 185 4.26 17.67 -9.34
N ASN A 186 3.43 18.09 -10.31
CA ASN A 186 2.83 19.43 -10.32
C ASN A 186 1.88 19.71 -9.13
N ASP A 187 1.27 18.66 -8.58
CA ASP A 187 0.33 18.75 -7.46
C ASP A 187 0.78 17.79 -6.35
N PRO A 188 1.83 18.15 -5.58
CA PRO A 188 2.33 17.32 -4.51
C PRO A 188 1.38 17.39 -3.29
N PRO A 189 1.45 16.42 -2.38
CA PRO A 189 0.65 16.45 -1.16
C PRO A 189 0.91 17.72 -0.34
N PRO A 190 -0.09 18.22 0.41
CA PRO A 190 0.10 19.36 1.30
C PRO A 190 1.26 19.14 2.28
N ALA A 191 2.04 20.19 2.55
CA ALA A 191 3.20 20.13 3.46
C ALA A 191 2.86 19.56 4.84
N ALA A 192 1.65 19.83 5.34
CA ALA A 192 1.13 19.30 6.61
C ALA A 192 1.09 17.77 6.66
N MET A 193 1.04 17.08 5.51
CA MET A 193 1.02 15.61 5.43
C MET A 193 2.42 14.99 5.49
N GLY A 194 3.51 15.77 5.39
CA GLY A 194 4.87 15.25 5.29
C GLY A 194 5.26 14.32 6.44
N ALA A 195 4.95 14.69 7.68
CA ALA A 195 5.26 13.88 8.87
C ALA A 195 4.48 12.55 8.89
N ALA A 196 3.20 12.58 8.50
CA ALA A 196 2.37 11.39 8.45
C ALA A 196 2.82 10.43 7.33
N ILE A 197 3.18 10.95 6.16
CA ILE A 197 3.77 10.19 5.05
C ILE A 197 5.08 9.52 5.51
N ALA A 198 5.94 10.27 6.20
CA ALA A 198 7.19 9.73 6.74
C ALA A 198 6.96 8.61 7.74
N SER A 199 6.03 8.79 8.68
CA SER A 199 5.63 7.78 9.65
C SER A 199 5.13 6.50 8.97
N ARG A 200 4.25 6.63 7.96
CA ARG A 200 3.71 5.50 7.21
C ARG A 200 4.80 4.73 6.45
N ILE A 201 5.72 5.43 5.80
CA ILE A 201 6.84 4.79 5.08
C ILE A 201 7.77 4.08 6.07
N LYS A 202 8.09 4.69 7.21
CA LYS A 202 8.89 4.07 8.27
C LYS A 202 8.24 2.79 8.80
N LEU A 203 6.92 2.80 9.02
CA LEU A 203 6.16 1.63 9.44
C LEU A 203 6.29 0.48 8.41
N LEU A 204 6.06 0.77 7.13
CA LEU A 204 6.18 -0.22 6.05
C LEU A 204 7.60 -0.79 5.92
N ALA A 205 8.61 0.03 6.21
CA ALA A 205 10.03 -0.32 6.11
C ALA A 205 10.61 -0.91 7.41
N HIS A 206 9.79 -1.11 8.45
CA HIS A 206 10.19 -1.56 9.78
C HIS A 206 11.26 -0.67 10.45
N LEU A 207 11.18 0.64 10.24
CA LEU A 207 12.06 1.66 10.83
C LEU A 207 11.50 2.21 12.14
N ASN A 208 12.35 2.84 12.94
CA ASN A 208 11.92 3.48 14.18
C ASN A 208 11.21 4.82 13.88
N ILE A 209 9.89 4.84 14.07
CA ILE A 209 9.01 6.00 13.83
C ILE A 209 9.32 7.16 14.79
N ALA A 210 9.68 6.84 16.04
CA ALA A 210 9.96 7.83 17.08
C ALA A 210 11.31 8.53 16.87
N GLU A 211 12.28 7.87 16.21
CA GLU A 211 13.57 8.48 15.90
C GLU A 211 13.49 9.28 14.61
N ARG A 212 13.75 10.58 14.69
CA ARG A 212 13.68 11.54 13.58
C ARG A 212 14.95 12.38 13.43
N ARG A 213 16.01 12.09 14.21
CA ARG A 213 17.25 12.89 14.26
C ARG A 213 18.44 12.18 13.64
N LEU A 214 18.29 10.91 13.28
CA LEU A 214 19.33 10.10 12.66
C LEU A 214 18.82 9.53 11.33
N PRO A 215 19.71 9.41 10.32
CA PRO A 215 19.38 8.67 9.11
C PRO A 215 18.99 7.22 9.41
N GLN A 216 18.03 6.68 8.66
CA GLN A 216 17.62 5.28 8.77
C GLN A 216 17.42 4.66 7.38
N ASP A 217 17.82 3.41 7.23
CA ASP A 217 17.67 2.64 5.99
C ASP A 217 16.85 1.37 6.25
N GLY A 218 15.93 1.07 5.34
CA GLY A 218 15.01 -0.05 5.44
C GLY A 218 14.62 -0.62 4.09
N ARG A 219 13.73 -1.61 4.11
CA ARG A 219 13.18 -2.21 2.89
C ARG A 219 11.69 -2.43 3.02
N ILE A 220 10.97 -2.19 1.94
CA ILE A 220 9.55 -2.50 1.80
C ILE A 220 9.40 -3.57 0.72
N MET A 221 8.84 -4.71 1.10
CA MET A 221 8.43 -5.75 0.16
C MET A 221 6.93 -5.62 -0.06
N THR A 222 6.50 -5.29 -1.28
CA THR A 222 5.08 -5.14 -1.58
C THR A 222 4.74 -5.71 -2.95
N ARG A 223 3.46 -6.04 -3.16
CA ARG A 223 2.96 -6.53 -4.46
C ARG A 223 1.94 -5.55 -5.03
N VAL A 224 2.27 -4.96 -6.18
CA VAL A 224 1.46 -3.94 -6.86
C VAL A 224 1.09 -4.44 -8.25
N LYS A 225 -0.21 -4.49 -8.59
CA LYS A 225 -0.71 -5.00 -9.90
C LYS A 225 -0.14 -6.38 -10.29
N GLY A 226 0.24 -7.19 -9.31
CA GLY A 226 0.88 -8.50 -9.52
C GLY A 226 2.41 -8.47 -9.54
N HIS A 227 3.04 -7.30 -9.67
CA HIS A 227 4.49 -7.10 -9.61
C HIS A 227 5.00 -7.13 -8.17
N GLU A 228 6.01 -7.94 -7.88
CA GLU A 228 6.73 -7.87 -6.62
C GLU A 228 7.75 -6.73 -6.69
N LEU A 229 7.56 -5.73 -5.83
CA LEU A 229 8.45 -4.59 -5.69
C LEU A 229 9.28 -4.74 -4.43
N ASP A 230 10.60 -4.59 -4.59
CA ASP A 230 11.56 -4.43 -3.50
C ASP A 230 11.99 -2.96 -3.46
N LEU A 231 11.44 -2.21 -2.51
CA LEU A 231 11.79 -0.81 -2.33
C LEU A 231 12.87 -0.71 -1.26
N ARG A 232 13.99 -0.07 -1.58
CA ARG A 232 14.99 0.32 -0.58
C ARG A 232 14.70 1.74 -0.13
N VAL A 233 14.43 1.91 1.15
CA VAL A 233 14.04 3.18 1.75
C VAL A 233 15.22 3.75 2.50
N SER A 234 15.51 5.03 2.30
CA SER A 234 16.43 5.80 3.11
C SER A 234 15.72 7.07 3.59
N THR A 235 15.87 7.38 4.87
CA THR A 235 15.32 8.58 5.50
C THR A 235 16.47 9.40 6.07
N VAL A 236 16.44 10.72 5.88
CA VAL A 236 17.46 11.63 6.38
C VAL A 236 16.78 12.86 6.99
N PRO A 237 17.15 13.25 8.23
CA PRO A 237 16.63 14.48 8.83
C PRO A 237 17.10 15.73 8.07
N THR A 238 16.20 16.66 7.81
CA THR A 238 16.46 17.97 7.22
C THR A 238 15.91 19.09 8.11
N VAL A 239 16.11 20.35 7.69
CA VAL A 239 15.61 21.52 8.42
C VAL A 239 14.07 21.59 8.46
N HIS A 240 13.41 21.07 7.43
CA HIS A 240 11.95 21.19 7.24
C HIS A 240 11.18 19.88 7.50
N GLY A 241 11.87 18.80 7.85
CA GLY A 241 11.28 17.50 8.12
C GLY A 241 12.23 16.36 7.75
N GLU A 242 11.69 15.21 7.38
CA GLU A 242 12.50 14.07 6.94
C GLU A 242 12.45 13.95 5.42
N SER A 243 13.61 13.97 4.77
CA SER A 243 13.75 13.63 3.36
C SER A 243 13.76 12.11 3.22
N ILE A 244 12.99 11.61 2.26
CA ILE A 244 12.83 10.18 2.01
C ILE A 244 13.16 9.89 0.55
N VAL A 245 14.02 8.90 0.34
CA VAL A 245 14.30 8.35 -0.98
C VAL A 245 13.96 6.87 -0.97
N MET A 246 13.13 6.45 -1.92
CA MET A 246 12.80 5.04 -2.14
C MET A 246 13.31 4.61 -3.51
N ARG A 247 14.29 3.71 -3.53
CA ARG A 247 14.75 3.08 -4.77
C ARG A 247 13.85 1.90 -5.12
N VAL A 248 13.27 1.93 -6.31
CA VAL A 248 12.36 0.92 -6.81
C VAL A 248 13.16 -0.17 -7.53
N LEU A 249 13.12 -1.40 -7.01
CA LEU A 249 13.65 -2.58 -7.69
C LEU A 249 12.47 -3.47 -8.07
N ASP A 250 12.14 -3.53 -9.36
CA ASP A 250 11.19 -4.51 -9.85
C ASP A 250 11.84 -5.90 -9.82
N ARG A 251 11.30 -6.78 -8.96
CA ARG A 251 11.78 -8.16 -8.82
C ARG A 251 11.13 -9.11 -9.83
N GLN A 252 10.14 -8.67 -10.61
CA GLN A 252 9.65 -9.47 -11.71
C GLN A 252 10.70 -9.55 -12.81
N ASN A 253 11.55 -10.55 -12.67
CA ASN A 253 12.00 -11.44 -13.74
C ASN A 253 12.16 -10.70 -15.06
N ILE A 254 13.17 -9.87 -15.12
CA ILE A 254 13.87 -9.57 -16.35
C ILE A 254 14.21 -10.92 -17.01
N ARG A 255 13.30 -11.39 -17.86
CA ARG A 255 13.53 -12.44 -18.85
C ARG A 255 14.14 -11.74 -20.07
N PHE A 256 15.23 -11.00 -19.87
CA PHE A 256 16.05 -10.67 -21.01
C PHE A 256 16.76 -11.95 -21.40
N SER A 257 16.61 -12.32 -22.66
CA SER A 257 17.55 -13.20 -23.32
C SER A 257 18.64 -12.31 -23.91
N LEU A 258 19.83 -12.83 -24.19
CA LEU A 258 20.89 -11.98 -24.78
C LEU A 258 20.42 -11.36 -26.10
N GLU A 259 19.55 -12.06 -26.84
CA GLU A 259 18.94 -11.63 -28.09
C GLU A 259 18.03 -10.39 -27.92
N SER A 260 17.40 -10.22 -26.75
CA SER A 260 16.49 -9.08 -26.49
C SER A 260 17.18 -7.86 -25.86
N MET A 261 18.50 -7.92 -25.61
CA MET A 261 19.27 -6.83 -25.00
C MET A 261 19.81 -5.79 -26.00
N GLY A 262 19.43 -5.89 -27.27
CA GLY A 262 19.79 -4.88 -28.29
C GLY A 262 21.20 -5.01 -28.84
N PHE A 263 21.84 -6.17 -28.70
CA PHE A 263 23.08 -6.47 -29.41
C PHE A 263 22.83 -6.52 -30.93
N SER A 264 23.77 -5.99 -31.71
CA SER A 264 23.81 -6.31 -33.14
C SER A 264 24.18 -7.79 -33.31
N PRO A 265 23.73 -8.45 -34.40
CA PRO A 265 23.94 -9.89 -34.59
C PRO A 265 25.40 -10.35 -34.48
N ASP A 266 26.32 -9.56 -35.03
CA ASP A 266 27.76 -9.81 -35.01
C ASP A 266 28.36 -9.69 -33.59
N ILE A 267 27.95 -8.70 -32.81
CA ILE A 267 28.41 -8.53 -31.44
C ILE A 267 27.81 -9.59 -30.52
N LEU A 268 26.55 -9.97 -30.73
CA LEU A 268 25.91 -11.05 -29.98
C LEU A 268 26.63 -12.39 -30.20
N GLU A 269 26.99 -12.69 -31.45
CA GLU A 269 27.75 -13.89 -31.80
C GLU A 269 29.14 -13.89 -31.14
N ALA A 270 29.87 -12.76 -31.24
CA ALA A 270 31.18 -12.61 -30.61
C ALA A 270 31.10 -12.73 -29.08
N TYR A 271 30.11 -12.09 -28.46
CA TYR A 271 29.87 -12.15 -27.02
C TYR A 271 29.54 -13.57 -26.57
N THR A 272 28.61 -14.24 -27.25
CA THR A 272 28.22 -15.64 -26.97
C THR A 272 29.41 -16.58 -27.12
N THR A 273 30.26 -16.37 -28.13
CA THR A 273 31.50 -17.14 -28.30
C THR A 273 32.46 -16.96 -27.12
N LEU A 274 32.57 -15.75 -26.57
CA LEU A 274 33.41 -15.48 -25.39
C LEU A 274 32.86 -16.18 -24.14
N LEU A 275 31.54 -16.23 -23.97
CA LEU A 275 30.90 -16.88 -22.81
C LEU A 275 31.13 -18.40 -22.75
N HIS A 276 31.29 -19.06 -23.90
CA HIS A 276 31.54 -20.50 -23.97
C HIS A 276 33.02 -20.88 -23.80
N ARG A 277 33.92 -19.90 -23.56
CA ARG A 277 35.32 -20.22 -23.26
C ARG A 277 35.43 -20.84 -21.85
N PRO A 278 36.27 -21.87 -21.66
CA PRO A 278 36.36 -22.57 -20.38
C PRO A 278 36.95 -21.72 -19.24
N HIS A 279 37.70 -20.67 -19.58
CA HIS A 279 38.31 -19.76 -18.63
C HIS A 279 38.63 -18.41 -19.28
N GLY A 280 38.55 -17.34 -18.50
CA GLY A 280 38.86 -15.98 -18.93
C GLY A 280 38.24 -14.93 -18.00
N VAL A 281 38.57 -13.66 -18.26
CA VAL A 281 37.96 -12.53 -17.55
C VAL A 281 37.18 -11.71 -18.56
N LEU A 282 35.90 -11.45 -18.27
CA LEU A 282 35.02 -10.61 -19.07
C LEU A 282 34.61 -9.40 -18.24
N LEU A 283 34.98 -8.21 -18.70
CA LEU A 283 34.76 -6.94 -17.99
C LEU A 283 33.63 -6.16 -18.68
N LEU A 284 32.54 -5.92 -17.96
CA LEU A 284 31.49 -5.00 -18.40
C LEU A 284 31.76 -3.62 -17.81
N THR A 285 31.96 -2.62 -18.67
CA THR A 285 32.28 -1.25 -18.28
C THR A 285 31.24 -0.27 -18.83
N GLY A 286 31.13 0.91 -18.20
CA GLY A 286 30.12 1.92 -18.53
C GLY A 286 29.67 2.71 -17.28
N PRO A 287 29.05 3.88 -17.44
CA PRO A 287 28.59 4.72 -16.33
C PRO A 287 27.40 4.11 -15.56
N THR A 288 27.07 4.65 -14.39
CA THR A 288 25.86 4.23 -13.63
C THR A 288 24.61 4.30 -14.51
N GLY A 289 23.73 3.29 -14.42
CA GLY A 289 22.51 3.23 -15.23
C GLY A 289 22.68 2.68 -16.65
N SER A 290 23.91 2.38 -17.11
CA SER A 290 24.16 1.89 -18.48
C SER A 290 23.77 0.43 -18.76
N GLY A 291 22.99 -0.21 -17.89
CA GLY A 291 22.55 -1.60 -18.08
C GLY A 291 23.58 -2.71 -17.74
N LYS A 292 24.78 -2.41 -17.22
CA LYS A 292 25.82 -3.42 -16.89
C LYS A 292 25.31 -4.58 -16.02
N THR A 293 24.63 -4.24 -14.91
CA THR A 293 24.10 -5.24 -13.98
C THR A 293 23.08 -6.13 -14.66
N THR A 294 22.21 -5.53 -15.47
CA THR A 294 21.22 -6.24 -16.29
C THR A 294 21.89 -7.23 -17.24
N THR A 295 22.88 -6.77 -18.02
CA THR A 295 23.62 -7.63 -18.95
C THR A 295 24.32 -8.77 -18.23
N LEU A 296 24.98 -8.50 -17.10
CA LEU A 296 25.69 -9.53 -16.33
C LEU A 296 24.74 -10.57 -15.73
N TYR A 297 23.60 -10.15 -15.17
CA TYR A 297 22.59 -11.08 -14.65
C TYR A 297 22.02 -11.99 -15.74
N THR A 298 21.70 -11.44 -16.91
CA THR A 298 21.22 -12.24 -18.05
C THR A 298 22.27 -13.24 -18.52
N THR A 299 23.53 -12.81 -18.64
CA THR A 299 24.66 -13.67 -18.99
C THR A 299 24.83 -14.83 -18.00
N LEU A 300 24.85 -14.54 -16.70
CA LEU A 300 25.01 -15.57 -15.66
C LEU A 300 23.85 -16.57 -15.68
N LYS A 301 22.62 -16.10 -15.91
CA LYS A 301 21.44 -16.95 -16.02
C LYS A 301 21.51 -17.90 -17.22
N GLN A 302 22.07 -17.46 -18.35
CA GLN A 302 22.28 -18.31 -19.53
C GLN A 302 23.39 -19.34 -19.32
N LEU A 303 24.43 -19.00 -18.56
CA LEU A 303 25.51 -19.92 -18.21
C LEU A 303 25.16 -20.90 -17.09
N ALA A 304 24.19 -20.55 -16.23
CA ALA A 304 23.74 -21.37 -15.12
C ALA A 304 22.96 -22.60 -15.61
N THR A 305 23.70 -23.63 -16.00
CA THR A 305 23.18 -24.97 -16.28
C THR A 305 23.48 -25.90 -15.10
N PRO A 306 22.80 -27.06 -14.97
CA PRO A 306 23.12 -28.04 -13.93
C PRO A 306 24.57 -28.54 -13.95
N GLU A 307 25.26 -28.38 -15.08
CA GLU A 307 26.64 -28.83 -15.30
C GLU A 307 27.69 -27.77 -14.91
N VAL A 308 27.26 -26.53 -14.66
CA VAL A 308 28.13 -25.39 -14.38
C VAL A 308 27.77 -24.78 -13.03
N ASN A 309 28.69 -24.89 -12.07
CA ASN A 309 28.53 -24.21 -10.78
C ASN A 309 28.85 -22.72 -10.92
N VAL A 310 27.85 -21.86 -10.74
CA VAL A 310 27.96 -20.40 -10.83
C VAL A 310 27.91 -19.80 -9.43
N CYS A 311 28.96 -19.07 -9.04
CA CYS A 311 29.03 -18.31 -7.80
C CYS A 311 29.21 -16.82 -8.10
N THR A 312 28.55 -15.96 -7.32
CA THR A 312 28.61 -14.48 -7.43
C THR A 312 28.86 -13.84 -6.08
#